data_AF-A0A7G8GZ41-F1
#
_entry.id   AF-A0A7G8GZ41-F1
#
_cell.length_a   1.000
_cell.length_b   1.000
_cell.length_c   1.000
_cell.angle_alpha   90.00
_cell.angle_beta   90.00
_cell.angle_gamma   90.00
#
_symmetry.space_group_name_H-M   'P 1'
#
loop_
_entity.id
_entity.type
_entity.pdbx_description
1 polymer ?
#
loop_
_entity_poly.entity_id
_entity_poly.type
_entity_poly.pdbx_seq_one_letter_code
_entity_poly.pdbx_strand_id
1 'polypeptide(L)'
;MSDEQQSVQPVEATEAVEPAIEAVEPAIETASESDPRTHRFECRSCGYVYDPEEGVKKVGIEAGTAFEDLDAMSFRCPVCRSRVAAFRDIGPRAKASGFDENLNFGLGVNRMTPGQKNVLIFGGLALGFAFFLSLYSLR
;
A
#
# COMPACT_ATOMS: atom_id res chain seq x y z
N MET A 1 46.07 -26.77 -36.31
CA MET A 1 45.66 -26.81 -34.90
C MET A 1 44.45 -25.89 -34.80
N SER A 2 43.33 -26.22 -35.46
CA SER A 2 42.34 -27.25 -35.03
C SER A 2 41.77 -26.82 -33.69
N ASP A 3 40.72 -26.00 -33.71
CA ASP A 3 39.33 -26.45 -33.63
C ASP A 3 39.04 -27.16 -32.30
N GLU A 4 38.45 -26.44 -31.35
CA GLU A 4 37.27 -26.96 -30.66
C GLU A 4 36.44 -25.80 -30.09
N GLN A 5 35.28 -25.65 -30.73
CA GLN A 5 34.13 -24.88 -30.30
C GLN A 5 33.28 -25.78 -29.40
N GLN A 6 32.70 -25.23 -28.33
CA GLN A 6 31.43 -25.69 -27.78
C GLN A 6 30.80 -24.48 -27.10
N SER A 7 29.88 -23.72 -27.70
CA SER A 7 28.50 -24.04 -28.14
C SER A 7 27.70 -24.78 -27.08
N VAL A 8 26.76 -24.09 -26.43
CA VAL A 8 25.32 -24.37 -26.25
C VAL A 8 24.82 -23.26 -25.30
N GLN A 9 24.29 -22.14 -25.81
CA GLN A 9 22.87 -21.88 -26.13
C GLN A 9 21.93 -21.73 -24.92
N PRO A 10 20.92 -20.85 -25.06
CA PRO A 10 20.22 -20.20 -23.96
C PRO A 10 19.08 -21.09 -23.43
N VAL A 11 18.86 -21.05 -22.11
CA VAL A 11 17.63 -21.61 -21.53
C VAL A 11 16.55 -20.53 -21.54
N GLU A 12 15.73 -20.63 -22.57
CA GLU A 12 14.45 -19.94 -22.75
C GLU A 12 13.34 -20.75 -22.06
N ALA A 13 12.40 -20.00 -21.46
CA ALA A 13 11.01 -20.35 -21.20
C ALA A 13 10.68 -21.59 -20.34
N THR A 14 10.39 -21.33 -19.07
CA THR A 14 9.19 -21.81 -18.35
C THR A 14 8.95 -20.80 -17.23
N GLU A 15 7.79 -20.36 -16.83
CA GLU A 15 6.40 -20.51 -17.21
C GLU A 15 5.71 -19.55 -16.21
N ALA A 16 4.68 -18.83 -16.66
CA ALA A 16 3.96 -17.90 -15.82
C ALA A 16 3.44 -18.62 -14.57
N VAL A 17 3.98 -18.29 -13.40
CA VAL A 17 3.25 -18.44 -12.15
C VAL A 17 2.73 -17.06 -11.82
N GLU A 18 1.56 -16.77 -12.40
CA GLU A 18 0.66 -15.77 -11.85
C GLU A 18 0.45 -16.15 -10.37
N PRO A 19 0.87 -15.35 -9.37
CA PRO A 19 0.13 -15.39 -8.14
C PRO A 19 -1.20 -14.76 -8.50
N ALA A 20 -2.22 -15.61 -8.63
CA ALA A 20 -3.60 -15.20 -8.50
C ALA A 20 -3.66 -14.28 -7.28
N ILE A 21 -3.73 -12.98 -7.55
CA ILE A 21 -4.09 -11.97 -6.58
C ILE A 21 -5.59 -12.19 -6.41
N GLU A 22 -5.91 -13.24 -5.66
CA GLU A 22 -7.23 -13.45 -5.11
C GLU A 22 -7.58 -12.12 -4.45
N ALA A 23 -8.68 -11.54 -4.93
CA ALA A 23 -9.26 -10.36 -4.37
C ALA A 23 -9.49 -10.65 -2.88
N VAL A 24 -8.55 -10.20 -2.05
CA VAL A 24 -8.84 -9.91 -0.66
C VAL A 24 -9.79 -8.74 -0.74
N GLU A 25 -11.07 -9.09 -0.81
CA GLU A 25 -12.18 -8.19 -0.55
C GLU A 25 -11.75 -7.36 0.67
N PRO A 26 -11.69 -6.02 0.58
CA PRO A 26 -11.54 -5.25 1.80
C PRO A 26 -12.84 -5.48 2.55
N ALA A 27 -12.83 -6.47 3.43
CA ALA A 27 -13.80 -6.64 4.48
C ALA A 27 -13.79 -5.30 5.22
N ILE A 28 -14.78 -4.47 4.88
CA ILE A 28 -15.16 -3.31 5.67
C ILE A 28 -15.83 -3.91 6.90
N GLU A 29 -15.01 -4.50 7.78
CA GLU A 29 -15.39 -4.82 9.13
C GLU A 29 -15.28 -3.52 9.90
N THR A 30 -16.44 -2.88 10.02
CA THR A 30 -16.91 -2.10 11.18
C THR A 30 -15.82 -1.53 12.09
N ALA A 31 -15.84 -0.20 12.26
CA ALA A 31 -15.11 0.59 13.24
C ALA A 31 -15.35 0.11 14.70
N SER A 32 -14.75 -1.03 15.03
CA SER A 32 -14.75 -1.71 16.31
C SER A 32 -13.28 -1.99 16.61
N GLU A 33 -12.65 -1.05 17.31
CA GLU A 33 -11.43 -1.24 18.11
C GLU A 33 -10.33 -2.08 17.43
N SER A 34 -9.59 -1.46 16.50
CA SER A 34 -8.42 -2.10 15.88
C SER A 34 -7.38 -2.48 16.93
N ASP A 35 -6.82 -3.69 16.84
CA ASP A 35 -5.80 -4.18 17.76
C ASP A 35 -4.53 -3.30 17.69
N PRO A 36 -4.13 -2.61 18.77
CA PRO A 36 -2.93 -1.76 18.82
C PRO A 36 -1.64 -2.48 18.41
N ARG A 37 -1.60 -3.80 18.55
CA ARG A 37 -0.42 -4.62 18.19
C ARG A 37 -0.18 -4.68 16.69
N THR A 38 -1.21 -4.40 15.89
CA THR A 38 -1.14 -4.32 14.42
C THR A 38 -0.86 -2.90 13.92
N HIS A 39 -0.83 -1.92 14.81
CA HIS A 39 -0.65 -0.53 14.43
C HIS A 39 0.80 -0.25 14.02
N ARG A 40 0.95 0.73 13.13
CA ARG A 40 2.26 1.25 12.76
C ARG A 40 2.64 2.41 13.67
N PHE A 41 3.95 2.60 13.85
CA PHE A 41 4.49 3.62 14.74
C PHE A 41 5.47 4.53 14.01
N GLU A 42 5.23 5.84 14.07
CA GLU A 42 6.09 6.84 13.45
C GLU A 42 7.03 7.49 14.48
N CYS A 43 8.32 7.53 14.17
CA CYS A 43 9.32 8.24 14.96
C CYS A 43 9.18 9.75 14.78
N ARG A 44 8.75 10.47 15.82
CA ARG A 44 8.59 11.93 15.79
C ARG A 44 9.90 12.70 15.59
N SER A 45 11.05 12.06 15.78
CA SER A 45 12.36 12.68 15.58
C SER A 45 12.78 12.76 14.12
N CYS A 46 12.32 11.84 13.25
CA CYS A 46 12.81 11.75 11.87
C CYS A 46 11.81 11.24 10.83
N GLY A 47 10.57 10.90 11.22
CA GLY A 47 9.53 10.40 10.31
C GLY A 47 9.68 8.94 9.89
N TYR A 48 10.55 8.16 10.52
CA TYR A 48 10.65 6.71 10.24
C TYR A 48 9.39 5.99 10.72
N VAL A 49 8.77 5.19 9.87
CA VAL A 49 7.60 4.35 10.21
C VAL A 49 8.05 2.92 10.44
N TYR A 50 7.78 2.41 11.64
CA TYR A 50 7.83 1.00 11.97
C TYR A 50 6.51 0.35 11.55
N ASP A 51 6.60 -0.70 10.73
CA ASP A 51 5.47 -1.53 10.32
C ASP A 51 5.64 -2.95 10.89
N PRO A 52 4.72 -3.43 11.76
CA PRO A 52 4.76 -4.79 12.29
C PRO A 52 4.78 -5.86 11.19
N GLU A 53 4.09 -5.65 10.07
CA GLU A 53 4.02 -6.63 8.97
C GLU A 53 5.37 -6.76 8.25
N GLU A 54 6.17 -5.70 8.22
CA GLU A 54 7.47 -5.68 7.53
C GLU A 54 8.64 -6.00 8.47
N GLY A 55 8.50 -5.70 9.77
CA GLY A 55 9.57 -5.78 10.75
C GLY A 55 10.74 -4.86 10.39
N VAL A 56 11.95 -5.18 10.85
CA VAL A 56 13.18 -4.42 10.51
C VAL A 56 14.37 -5.35 10.33
N LYS A 57 14.51 -5.90 9.11
CA LYS A 57 15.60 -6.83 8.74
C LYS A 57 17.00 -6.32 9.08
N LYS A 58 17.24 -5.01 8.94
CA LYS A 58 18.56 -4.39 9.19
C LYS A 58 19.04 -4.52 10.64
N VAL A 59 18.11 -4.66 11.59
CA VAL A 59 18.41 -4.79 13.03
C VAL A 59 17.92 -6.13 13.58
N GLY A 60 17.56 -7.08 12.72
CA GLY A 60 17.14 -8.43 13.11
C GLY A 60 15.73 -8.54 13.68
N ILE A 61 14.85 -7.58 13.42
CA ILE A 61 13.43 -7.68 13.81
C ILE A 61 12.65 -8.37 12.69
N GLU A 62 12.00 -9.48 13.01
CA GLU A 62 11.23 -10.28 12.06
C GLU A 62 9.88 -9.63 11.72
N ALA A 63 9.35 -9.96 10.54
CA ALA A 63 7.99 -9.62 10.14
C ALA A 63 6.98 -10.25 11.11
N GLY A 64 5.91 -9.53 11.41
CA GLY A 64 4.90 -9.91 12.40
C GLY A 64 5.22 -9.51 13.85
N THR A 65 6.37 -8.86 14.11
CA THR A 65 6.72 -8.39 15.46
C THR A 65 5.91 -7.13 15.79
N ALA A 66 5.06 -7.17 16.82
CA ALA A 66 4.34 -5.98 17.26
C ALA A 66 5.30 -4.94 17.85
N PHE A 67 4.98 -3.65 17.74
CA PHE A 67 5.81 -2.59 18.31
C PHE A 67 5.93 -2.71 19.83
N GLU A 68 4.88 -3.18 20.49
CA GLU A 68 4.84 -3.43 21.94
C GLU A 68 5.78 -4.57 22.38
N ASP A 69 6.12 -5.48 21.47
CA ASP A 69 7.02 -6.60 21.74
C ASP A 69 8.50 -6.21 21.59
N LEU A 70 8.78 -5.00 21.10
CA LEU A 70 10.14 -4.49 20.99
C LEU A 70 10.69 -4.16 22.38
N ASP A 71 11.92 -4.58 22.65
CA ASP A 71 12.59 -4.20 23.88
C ASP A 71 12.86 -2.68 23.92
N ALA A 72 12.19 -2.00 24.86
CA ALA A 72 12.28 -0.55 25.03
C ALA A 72 13.71 -0.07 25.35
N MET A 73 14.55 -0.93 25.92
CA MET A 73 15.90 -0.59 26.35
C MET A 73 16.91 -0.68 25.21
N SER A 74 16.81 -1.69 24.34
CA SER A 74 17.74 -1.91 23.23
C SER A 74 17.26 -1.33 21.89
N PHE A 75 15.96 -1.30 21.61
CA PHE A 75 15.45 -0.81 20.33
C PHE A 75 15.78 0.67 20.13
N ARG A 76 16.32 0.98 18.95
CA ARG A 76 16.66 2.34 18.52
C ARG A 76 16.14 2.52 17.10
N CYS A 77 15.62 3.72 16.83
CA CYS A 77 15.20 4.08 15.48
C CYS A 77 16.36 3.83 14.49
N PRO A 78 16.17 3.05 13.42
CA PRO A 78 17.22 2.70 12.47
C PRO A 78 17.72 3.91 11.66
N VAL A 79 16.97 5.01 11.67
CA VAL A 79 17.32 6.25 10.97
C VAL A 79 18.04 7.22 11.91
N CYS A 80 17.43 7.59 13.04
CA CYS A 80 17.95 8.67 13.90
C CYS A 80 18.46 8.21 15.27
N ARG A 81 18.38 6.91 15.59
CA ARG A 81 18.77 6.31 16.87
C ARG A 81 18.01 6.82 18.09
N SER A 82 16.86 7.47 17.92
CA SER A 82 15.96 7.82 19.02
C SER A 82 15.43 6.56 19.72
N ARG A 83 15.09 6.69 21.01
CA ARG A 83 14.46 5.62 21.81
C ARG A 83 12.99 5.44 21.44
N VAL A 84 12.40 4.34 21.91
CA VAL A 84 10.99 3.96 21.71
C VAL A 84 10.02 5.07 22.12
N ALA A 85 10.34 5.83 23.17
CA ALA A 85 9.55 6.97 23.63
C ALA A 85 9.35 8.09 22.58
N ALA A 86 10.17 8.14 21.52
CA ALA A 86 10.01 9.10 20.43
C ALA A 86 8.98 8.66 19.39
N PHE A 87 8.46 7.43 19.47
CA PHE A 87 7.49 6.90 18.52
C PHE A 87 6.06 7.24 18.92
N ARG A 88 5.20 7.38 17.90
CA ARG A 88 3.78 7.63 18.05
C ARG A 88 3.00 6.63 17.21
N ASP A 89 1.97 6.07 17.80
CA ASP A 89 0.95 5.31 17.08
C ASP A 89 0.29 6.19 15.99
N ILE A 90 0.31 5.71 14.75
CA ILE A 90 -0.33 6.34 13.58
C ILE A 90 -1.51 5.50 13.05
N GLY A 91 -1.88 4.43 13.74
CA GLY A 91 -3.00 3.55 13.45
C GLY A 91 -2.67 2.35 12.54
N PRO A 92 -3.69 1.56 12.18
CA PRO A 92 -3.54 0.36 11.38
C PRO A 92 -3.14 0.66 9.94
N ARG A 93 -2.63 -0.35 9.23
CA ARG A 93 -2.09 -0.18 7.88
C ARG A 93 -3.10 0.42 6.88
N ALA A 94 -4.35 0.01 7.01
CA ALA A 94 -5.47 0.40 6.15
C ALA A 94 -5.99 1.82 6.40
N LYS A 95 -5.69 2.45 7.55
CA LYS A 95 -6.16 3.81 7.83
C LYS A 95 -5.36 4.81 6.99
N ALA A 96 -6.07 5.66 6.24
CA ALA A 96 -5.45 6.71 5.45
C ALA A 96 -4.68 7.68 6.38
N SER A 97 -3.44 8.01 6.01
CA SER A 97 -2.61 8.95 6.76
C SER A 97 -3.18 10.37 6.65
N GLY A 98 -3.99 10.79 7.62
CA GLY A 98 -4.62 12.11 7.65
C GLY A 98 -5.78 12.22 8.64
N PHE A 99 -6.43 13.38 8.63
CA PHE A 99 -7.69 13.60 9.34
C PHE A 99 -8.82 12.87 8.60
N ASP A 100 -9.62 12.07 9.29
CA ASP A 100 -10.76 11.34 8.70
C ASP A 100 -11.78 12.31 8.07
N GLU A 101 -11.80 13.56 8.54
CA GLU A 101 -12.57 14.67 7.99
C GLU A 101 -12.15 15.02 6.55
N ASN A 102 -10.89 14.81 6.15
CA ASN A 102 -10.41 15.10 4.79
C ASN A 102 -11.14 14.25 3.72
N LEU A 103 -11.61 13.06 4.10
CA LEU A 103 -12.36 12.17 3.22
C LEU A 103 -13.74 12.74 2.85
N ASN A 104 -14.26 13.71 3.62
CA ASN A 104 -15.57 14.32 3.40
C ASN A 104 -15.54 15.59 2.54
N PHE A 105 -14.38 16.15 2.22
CA PHE A 105 -14.33 17.39 1.43
C PHE A 105 -14.75 17.15 -0.02
N GLY A 106 -15.42 18.15 -0.60
CA GLY A 106 -15.82 18.18 -2.01
C GLY A 106 -17.16 17.50 -2.29
N LEU A 107 -17.30 16.91 -3.48
CA LEU A 107 -18.54 16.32 -3.99
C LEU A 107 -18.64 14.82 -3.69
N GLY A 108 -18.14 14.36 -2.55
CA GLY A 108 -18.19 12.94 -2.15
C GLY A 108 -17.26 11.98 -2.91
N VAL A 109 -16.58 12.45 -3.96
CA VAL A 109 -15.62 11.63 -4.73
C VAL A 109 -14.44 11.15 -3.89
N ASN A 110 -14.06 11.85 -2.82
CA ASN A 110 -12.94 11.45 -1.96
C ASN A 110 -13.17 10.11 -1.23
N ARG A 111 -14.43 9.70 -1.02
CA ARG A 111 -14.79 8.41 -0.40
C ARG A 111 -14.88 7.25 -1.38
N MET A 112 -14.85 7.51 -2.69
CA MET A 112 -14.97 6.47 -3.69
C MET A 112 -13.69 5.64 -3.80
N THR A 113 -13.86 4.34 -4.02
CA THR A 113 -12.75 3.45 -4.37
C THR A 113 -12.08 3.92 -5.68
N PRO A 114 -10.80 3.60 -5.91
CA PRO A 114 -10.12 3.93 -7.16
C PRO A 114 -10.88 3.45 -8.41
N GLY A 115 -11.48 2.25 -8.35
CA GLY A 115 -12.29 1.70 -9.43
C GLY A 115 -13.57 2.52 -9.71
N GLN A 116 -14.33 2.87 -8.66
CA GLN A 116 -15.52 3.71 -8.80
C GLN A 116 -15.21 5.09 -9.37
N LYS A 117 -14.09 5.71 -8.93
CA LYS A 117 -13.62 6.99 -9.49
C LYS A 117 -13.35 6.87 -10.99
N ASN A 118 -12.64 5.82 -11.41
CA ASN A 118 -12.33 5.59 -12.82
C ASN A 118 -13.60 5.39 -13.64
N VAL A 119 -14.55 4.60 -13.17
CA VAL A 119 -15.83 4.39 -13.86
C VAL A 119 -16.59 5.70 -14.02
N LEU A 120 -16.64 6.54 -12.99
CA LEU A 120 -17.31 7.84 -13.06
C LEU A 120 -16.63 8.79 -14.06
N ILE A 121 -15.29 8.86 -14.05
CA ILE A 121 -14.52 9.72 -14.95
C ILE A 121 -14.68 9.27 -16.40
N PHE A 122 -14.37 8.00 -16.69
CA PHE A 122 -14.39 7.49 -18.06
C PHE A 122 -15.82 7.33 -18.59
N GLY A 123 -16.77 6.92 -17.75
CA GLY A 123 -18.19 6.86 -18.11
C GLY A 123 -18.75 8.25 -18.43
N GLY A 124 -18.41 9.26 -17.61
CA GLY A 124 -18.81 10.65 -17.87
C GLY A 124 -18.22 11.20 -19.18
N LEU A 125 -16.93 10.95 -19.43
CA LEU A 125 -16.27 11.34 -20.69
C LEU A 125 -16.89 10.64 -21.90
N ALA A 126 -17.14 9.33 -21.82
CA ALA A 126 -17.75 8.55 -22.90
C ALA A 126 -19.18 9.01 -23.20
N LEU A 127 -19.98 9.25 -22.15
CA LEU A 127 -21.34 9.77 -22.30
C LEU A 127 -21.35 11.18 -22.88
N GLY A 128 -20.43 12.06 -22.43
CA GLY A 128 -20.26 13.39 -23.02
C GLY A 128 -19.88 13.33 -24.50
N PHE A 129 -18.93 12.46 -24.85
CA PHE A 129 -18.53 12.24 -26.24
C PHE A 129 -19.71 11.73 -27.09
N ALA A 130 -20.47 10.76 -26.60
CA ALA A 130 -21.66 10.24 -27.28
C ALA A 130 -22.73 11.33 -27.46
N PHE A 131 -22.94 12.19 -26.47
CA PHE A 131 -23.84 13.33 -26.58
C PHE A 131 -23.39 14.32 -27.66
N PHE A 132 -22.10 14.68 -27.68
CA PHE A 132 -21.54 15.52 -28.73
C PHE A 132 -21.76 14.92 -30.13
N LEU A 133 -21.45 13.62 -30.32
CA LEU A 133 -21.71 12.92 -31.58
C LEU A 133 -23.20 12.88 -31.96
N SER A 134 -24.08 12.72 -30.98
CA SER A 134 -25.53 12.76 -31.19
C SER A 134 -26.00 14.12 -31.70
N LEU A 135 -25.38 15.22 -31.26
CA LEU A 135 -25.69 16.57 -31.76
C LEU A 135 -25.28 16.78 -33.22
N TYR A 136 -24.19 16.16 -33.68
CA TYR A 136 -23.84 16.16 -35.11
C TYR A 136 -24.84 15.40 -35.99
N SER A 137 -25.65 14.52 -35.38
CA SER A 137 -26.69 13.75 -36.08
C SER A 137 -28.05 14.45 -36.11
N LEU A 138 -28.22 15.53 -35.34
CA LEU A 138 -29.40 16.39 -35.37
C LEU A 138 -29.24 17.38 -36.53
N ARG A 139 -29.82 17.04 -37.68
CA ARG A 139 -29.94 17.90 -38.85
C ARG A 139 -31.40 18.21 -39.13
#